data_AF-A0AAU9N9R3-F1
#
_entry.id   AF-A0AAU9N9R3-F1
#
_cell.length_a   1.000
_cell.length_b   1.000
_cell.length_c   1.000
_cell.angle_alpha   90.00
_cell.angle_beta   90.00
_cell.angle_gamma   90.00
#
_symmetry.space_group_name_H-M   'P 1'
#
loop_
_entity.id
_entity.type
_entity.pdbx_description
1 polymer ?
#
loop_
_entity_poly.entity_id
_entity_poly.type
_entity_poly.pdbx_seq_one_letter_code
_entity_poly.pdbx_strand_id
1 'polypeptide(L)'
;MDQTVQYQDPDYLIVEDNEVTKPDNDSDSDSGSNTQVVVPNYWQSGIFRKNNKLMVHRIEEGTNDYVNVKRSFVNGMKNFEKNVEFVGIHRKNYEWSVIDEARVDAFRVFAAAVASRNGGDPNIKYGWYGGSREEIREILCHGFRRFENRSSSYGHGIYFSPANNPMASARTSMADSDGLMHILLCRLILGKPEAIPFGSRIDQPTSTEFNSGVDDISSPTKYIIWEPYMNTLVLPVFIVTFKADSSKTGDQQSVRMKRKPHLRFDVLMKHLANYLSSSNMALINRQREAFYKNKISRHAFIRSLRMIAGDEVLRPIMKMFYGPQ
;
A
#
# COMPACT_ATOMS: atom_id res chain seq x y z
N MET A 1 42.61 12.66 -21.42
CA MET A 1 42.33 11.41 -20.68
C MET A 1 42.60 11.77 -19.23
N ASP A 2 41.62 12.06 -18.38
CA ASP A 2 40.47 11.25 -18.02
C ASP A 2 39.23 12.12 -17.77
N GLN A 3 38.10 11.72 -18.37
CA GLN A 3 36.79 12.19 -17.92
C GLN A 3 36.31 11.21 -16.85
N THR A 4 36.26 11.68 -15.62
CA THR A 4 35.61 10.98 -14.50
C THR A 4 34.12 10.87 -14.80
N VAL A 5 33.71 9.71 -15.30
CA VAL A 5 32.30 9.33 -15.42
C VAL A 5 31.76 9.20 -14.00
N GLN A 6 30.99 10.19 -13.54
CA GLN A 6 30.17 10.03 -12.35
C GLN A 6 29.11 8.97 -12.64
N TYR A 7 29.33 7.76 -12.15
CA TYR A 7 28.31 6.72 -12.10
C TYR A 7 27.22 7.17 -11.11
N GLN A 8 26.11 7.66 -11.64
CA GLN A 8 24.87 7.78 -10.88
C GLN A 8 24.34 6.37 -10.60
N ASP A 9 24.17 6.05 -9.32
CA ASP A 9 23.56 4.80 -8.87
C ASP A 9 22.11 4.71 -9.42
N PRO A 10 21.77 3.65 -10.17
CA PRO A 10 20.48 3.52 -10.87
C PRO A 10 19.24 3.44 -9.96
N ASP A 11 19.41 3.43 -8.63
CA ASP A 11 18.33 3.42 -7.63
C ASP A 11 17.96 4.80 -7.07
N TYR A 12 18.70 5.88 -7.39
CA TYR A 12 18.43 7.20 -6.82
C TYR A 12 17.23 7.90 -7.48
N LEU A 13 16.08 7.86 -6.80
CA LEU A 13 14.97 8.75 -7.06
C LEU A 13 15.16 10.04 -6.25
N ILE A 14 15.40 11.16 -6.93
CA ILE A 14 15.48 12.48 -6.29
C ILE A 14 14.08 13.07 -6.24
N VAL A 15 13.63 13.43 -5.04
CA VAL A 15 12.35 14.07 -4.75
C VAL A 15 12.66 15.25 -3.84
N GLU A 16 11.87 16.32 -3.92
CA GLU A 16 12.04 17.45 -3.00
C GLU A 16 11.71 16.98 -1.57
N ASP A 17 12.77 16.83 -0.78
CA ASP A 17 12.65 16.71 0.67
C ASP A 17 12.29 18.11 1.19
N ASN A 18 11.03 18.29 1.58
CA ASN A 18 10.67 19.43 2.41
C ASN A 18 11.37 19.21 3.76
N GLU A 19 12.53 19.81 3.95
CA GLU A 19 13.02 20.10 5.29
C GLU A 19 11.92 20.88 6.01
N VAL A 20 11.50 20.37 7.16
CA VAL A 20 10.50 21.02 8.01
C VAL A 20 11.20 22.18 8.68
N THR A 21 11.28 23.31 8.00
CA THR A 21 11.49 24.60 8.65
C THR A 21 10.14 25.06 9.18
N LYS A 22 10.09 25.32 10.50
CA LYS A 22 8.93 25.96 11.11
C LYS A 22 8.69 27.30 10.39
N PRO A 23 7.46 27.61 9.94
CA PRO A 23 7.18 28.95 9.48
C PRO A 23 7.17 29.88 10.70
N ASP A 24 8.07 30.84 10.70
CA ASP A 24 7.87 32.06 11.48
C ASP A 24 6.62 32.75 10.94
N ASN A 25 5.74 33.13 11.86
CA ASN A 25 4.55 33.90 11.55
C ASN A 25 4.99 35.23 10.93
N ASP A 26 4.70 35.43 9.65
CA ASP A 26 4.37 36.76 9.15
C ASP A 26 3.32 36.63 8.04
N SER A 27 2.20 37.30 8.30
CA SER A 27 1.10 37.48 7.38
C SER A 27 1.53 38.38 6.23
N ASP A 28 1.24 37.99 4.99
CA ASP A 28 0.75 38.96 4.01
C ASP A 28 -0.13 38.30 2.96
N SER A 29 -1.29 38.91 2.78
CA SER A 29 -2.32 38.60 1.80
C SER A 29 -1.93 39.12 0.43
N ASP A 30 -2.06 38.29 -0.62
CA ASP A 30 -2.24 38.84 -1.96
C ASP A 30 -3.21 38.02 -2.82
N SER A 31 -3.88 38.76 -3.70
CA SER A 31 -5.17 38.45 -4.30
C SER A 31 -5.03 38.24 -5.80
N GLY A 32 -5.63 37.17 -6.32
CA GLY A 32 -6.26 37.17 -7.63
C GLY A 32 -5.52 36.47 -8.78
N SER A 33 -6.17 35.46 -9.36
CA SER A 33 -6.63 35.47 -10.76
C SER A 33 -7.38 34.17 -11.05
N ASN A 34 -8.67 34.28 -11.34
CA ASN A 34 -9.59 33.16 -11.53
C ASN A 34 -9.68 32.82 -13.02
N THR A 35 -8.79 31.95 -13.51
CA THR A 35 -8.89 31.40 -14.86
C THR A 35 -9.44 29.98 -14.77
N GLN A 36 -10.72 29.81 -15.12
CA GLN A 36 -11.36 28.49 -15.14
C GLN A 36 -10.78 27.65 -16.28
N VAL A 37 -9.75 26.87 -15.98
CA VAL A 37 -9.29 25.77 -16.83
C VAL A 37 -10.37 24.68 -16.81
N VAL A 38 -10.91 24.34 -17.98
CA VAL A 38 -11.91 23.28 -18.14
C VAL A 38 -11.26 21.94 -17.80
N VAL A 39 -11.49 21.47 -16.58
CA VAL A 39 -10.91 20.25 -16.06
C VAL A 39 -11.74 19.04 -16.56
N PRO A 40 -11.15 18.05 -17.26
CA PRO A 40 -11.90 16.89 -17.76
C PRO A 40 -12.66 16.15 -16.65
N ASN A 41 -13.85 15.59 -16.93
CA ASN A 41 -14.74 15.01 -15.90
C ASN A 41 -14.11 13.90 -15.02
N TYR A 42 -13.08 13.19 -15.49
CA TYR A 42 -12.37 12.22 -14.64
C TYR A 42 -11.54 12.90 -13.52
N TRP A 43 -11.22 14.20 -13.64
CA TRP A 43 -10.63 15.00 -12.57
C TRP A 43 -11.62 15.33 -11.45
N GLN A 44 -12.93 15.17 -11.70
CA GLN A 44 -13.99 15.26 -10.69
C GLN A 44 -14.33 13.91 -10.06
N SER A 45 -13.94 12.78 -10.68
CA SER A 45 -14.16 11.40 -10.19
C SER A 45 -13.24 10.97 -9.02
N GLY A 46 -12.59 11.93 -8.37
CA GLY A 46 -11.49 11.69 -7.43
C GLY A 46 -11.85 10.76 -6.27
N ILE A 47 -11.44 9.50 -6.39
CA ILE A 47 -11.32 8.48 -5.33
C ILE A 47 -10.73 9.03 -4.02
N PHE A 48 -9.84 10.01 -4.16
CA PHE A 48 -9.10 10.65 -3.08
C PHE A 48 -9.62 12.06 -2.73
N ARG A 49 -10.66 12.57 -3.40
CA ARG A 49 -11.28 13.87 -3.08
C ARG A 49 -12.48 13.70 -2.15
N LYS A 50 -12.51 14.56 -1.12
CA LYS A 50 -13.67 14.94 -0.27
C LYS A 50 -14.12 14.05 0.88
N ASN A 51 -13.44 12.95 1.21
CA ASN A 51 -13.55 12.40 2.57
C ASN A 51 -12.24 12.68 3.30
N ASN A 52 -12.28 13.67 4.19
CA ASN A 52 -11.26 14.21 5.10
C ASN A 52 -10.47 13.17 5.95
N LYS A 53 -10.11 12.00 5.42
CA LYS A 53 -9.42 10.94 6.14
C LYS A 53 -8.09 10.47 5.54
N LEU A 54 -7.84 10.70 4.25
CA LEU A 54 -6.58 10.23 3.62
C LEU A 54 -5.50 11.28 3.46
N MET A 55 -5.88 12.56 3.40
CA MET A 55 -4.95 13.68 3.40
C MET A 55 -3.86 13.52 2.35
N VAL A 56 -4.29 13.33 1.10
CA VAL A 56 -3.39 13.30 -0.03
C VAL A 56 -3.68 14.48 -0.94
N HIS A 57 -2.61 15.08 -1.46
CA HIS A 57 -2.69 16.19 -2.39
C HIS A 57 -2.25 15.72 -3.76
N ARG A 58 -3.03 16.03 -4.80
CA ARG A 58 -2.63 15.74 -6.17
C ARG A 58 -1.44 16.63 -6.51
N ILE A 59 -0.40 16.03 -7.10
CA ILE A 59 0.77 16.78 -7.54
C ILE A 59 0.51 17.36 -8.92
N GLU A 60 0.85 18.63 -9.09
CA GLU A 60 0.75 19.32 -10.37
C GLU A 60 1.77 18.80 -11.38
N GLU A 61 1.34 18.73 -12.64
CA GLU A 61 2.20 18.28 -13.73
C GLU A 61 3.32 19.30 -13.96
N GLY A 62 4.56 18.81 -14.10
CA GLY A 62 5.73 19.66 -14.33
C GLY A 62 6.55 20.00 -13.08
N THR A 63 6.00 19.80 -11.87
CA THR A 63 6.79 19.86 -10.63
C THR A 63 7.90 18.78 -10.63
N ASN A 64 9.00 19.03 -9.90
CA ASN A 64 10.13 18.10 -9.85
C ASN A 64 9.70 16.70 -9.35
N ASP A 65 8.90 16.67 -8.28
CA ASP A 65 8.30 15.45 -7.74
C ASP A 65 7.49 14.70 -8.79
N TYR A 66 6.61 15.40 -9.53
CA TYR A 66 5.81 14.78 -10.58
C TYR A 66 6.71 14.17 -11.66
N VAL A 67 7.69 14.94 -12.15
CA VAL A 67 8.61 14.52 -13.21
C VAL A 67 9.42 13.31 -12.80
N ASN A 68 10.00 13.31 -11.60
CA ASN A 68 10.90 12.24 -11.15
C ASN A 68 10.14 10.95 -10.84
N VAL A 69 9.01 11.03 -10.12
CA VAL A 69 8.17 9.88 -9.81
C VAL A 69 7.57 9.28 -11.08
N LYS A 70 7.06 10.13 -12.00
CA LYS A 70 6.55 9.67 -13.30
C LYS A 70 7.65 9.00 -14.12
N ARG A 71 8.83 9.61 -14.21
CA ARG A 71 9.98 9.05 -14.96
C ARG A 71 10.38 7.68 -14.40
N SER A 72 10.52 7.55 -13.08
CA SER A 72 10.85 6.30 -12.42
C SER A 72 9.81 5.21 -12.70
N PHE A 73 8.53 5.52 -12.57
CA PHE A 73 7.46 4.59 -12.86
C PHE A 73 7.43 4.19 -14.34
N VAL A 74 7.36 5.16 -15.26
CA VAL A 74 7.22 4.89 -16.70
C VAL A 74 8.44 4.15 -17.25
N ASN A 75 9.66 4.54 -16.87
CA ASN A 75 10.87 3.85 -17.31
C ASN A 75 10.94 2.42 -16.79
N GLY A 76 10.59 2.21 -15.53
CA GLY A 76 10.58 0.89 -14.93
C GLY A 76 9.44 -0.01 -15.43
N MET A 77 8.42 0.56 -16.06
CA MET A 77 7.29 -0.17 -16.66
C MET A 77 7.45 -0.44 -18.17
N LYS A 78 8.61 -0.13 -18.80
CA LYS A 78 8.81 -0.30 -20.25
C LYS A 78 8.57 -1.72 -20.76
N ASN A 79 8.92 -2.73 -19.96
CA ASN A 79 8.74 -4.15 -20.29
C ASN A 79 7.45 -4.74 -19.69
N PHE A 80 6.53 -3.89 -19.25
CA PHE A 80 5.25 -4.35 -18.75
C PHE A 80 4.40 -4.83 -19.92
N GLU A 81 3.90 -6.06 -19.85
CA GLU A 81 3.17 -6.76 -20.92
C GLU A 81 1.90 -6.04 -21.42
N LYS A 82 1.47 -5.00 -20.73
CA LYS A 82 0.24 -4.24 -20.98
C LYS A 82 0.59 -2.80 -21.29
N ASN A 83 -0.16 -2.17 -22.19
CA ASN A 83 -0.07 -0.72 -22.34
C ASN A 83 -0.47 -0.07 -21.01
N VAL A 84 0.41 0.78 -20.49
CA VAL A 84 0.18 1.50 -19.24
C VAL A 84 -0.15 2.95 -19.55
N GLU A 85 -1.34 3.38 -19.20
CA GLU A 85 -1.72 4.80 -19.22
C GLU A 85 -1.47 5.38 -17.83
N PHE A 86 -0.54 6.33 -17.74
CA PHE A 86 -0.29 7.06 -16.50
C PHE A 86 -1.38 8.09 -16.25
N VAL A 87 -2.01 8.08 -15.07
CA VAL A 87 -3.18 8.93 -14.76
C VAL A 87 -2.84 10.07 -13.81
N GLY A 88 -1.95 9.85 -12.84
CA GLY A 88 -1.52 10.92 -11.95
C GLY A 88 -0.85 10.47 -10.66
N ILE A 89 -0.36 11.45 -9.89
CA ILE A 89 0.36 11.27 -8.64
C ILE A 89 -0.35 12.02 -7.52
N HIS A 90 -0.44 11.40 -6.35
CA HIS A 90 -0.84 12.07 -5.12
C HIS A 90 0.27 11.93 -4.07
N ARG A 91 0.56 12.99 -3.33
CA ARG A 91 1.49 13.00 -2.19
C ARG A 91 0.72 12.84 -0.89
N LYS A 92 1.22 12.04 0.05
CA LYS A 92 0.69 12.00 1.42
C LYS A 92 1.08 13.28 2.15
N ASN A 93 0.09 13.98 2.69
CA ASN A 93 0.31 15.13 3.57
C ASN A 93 0.50 14.64 5.00
N TYR A 94 1.70 14.86 5.56
CA TYR A 94 2.01 14.50 6.95
C TYR A 94 1.82 15.64 7.95
N GLU A 95 1.57 16.87 7.49
CA GLU A 95 1.36 18.05 8.35
C GLU A 95 -0.11 18.18 8.81
N TRP A 96 -0.94 17.19 8.50
CA TRP A 96 -2.37 17.28 8.78
C TRP A 96 -2.74 16.95 10.22
N SER A 97 -1.97 16.10 10.88
CA SER A 97 -2.26 15.68 12.25
C SER A 97 -1.01 15.39 13.04
N VAL A 98 -1.09 15.58 14.36
CA VAL A 98 -0.02 15.20 15.30
C VAL A 98 0.40 13.73 15.17
N ILE A 99 -0.52 12.85 14.75
CA ILE A 99 -0.21 11.44 14.52
C ILE A 99 0.59 11.24 13.24
N ASP A 100 0.31 12.03 12.20
CA ASP A 100 1.09 12.00 10.96
C ASP A 100 2.49 12.58 11.16
N GLU A 101 2.61 13.70 11.88
CA GLU A 101 3.90 14.25 12.31
C GLU A 101 4.70 13.21 13.11
N ALA A 102 4.07 12.56 14.10
CA ALA A 102 4.70 11.50 14.88
C ALA A 102 5.17 10.30 14.05
N ARG A 103 4.50 9.98 12.93
CA ARG A 103 4.96 8.92 12.01
C ARG A 103 6.24 9.33 11.28
N VAL A 104 6.31 10.58 10.82
CA VAL A 104 7.52 11.11 10.18
C VAL A 104 8.66 11.17 11.19
N ASP A 105 8.39 11.63 12.41
CA ASP A 105 9.39 11.69 13.47
C ASP A 105 9.86 10.30 13.91
N ALA A 106 8.96 9.33 14.04
CA ALA A 106 9.35 7.95 14.29
C ALA A 106 10.27 7.42 13.18
N PHE A 107 9.93 7.65 11.91
CA PHE A 107 10.79 7.26 10.79
C PHE A 107 12.17 7.94 10.87
N ARG A 108 12.23 9.25 11.17
CA ARG A 108 13.50 9.99 11.35
C ARG A 108 14.35 9.45 12.50
N VAL A 109 13.73 9.15 13.65
CA VAL A 109 14.42 8.58 14.81
C VAL A 109 15.01 7.21 14.47
N PHE A 110 14.24 6.35 13.80
CA PHE A 110 14.72 5.05 13.36
C PHE A 110 15.82 5.17 12.30
N ALA A 111 15.71 6.12 11.37
CA ALA A 111 16.78 6.39 10.41
C ALA A 111 18.09 6.76 11.13
N ALA A 112 18.04 7.71 12.07
CA ALA A 112 19.22 8.10 12.84
C ALA A 112 19.81 6.93 13.65
N ALA A 113 18.96 6.09 14.25
CA ALA A 113 19.38 4.91 15.00
C ALA A 113 20.01 3.82 14.11
N VAL A 114 19.53 3.64 12.88
CA VAL A 114 20.13 2.71 11.91
C VAL A 114 21.45 3.27 11.37
N ALA A 115 21.49 4.57 11.06
CA ALA A 115 22.69 5.26 10.60
C ALA A 115 23.84 5.15 11.61
N SER A 116 23.57 5.37 12.90
CA SER A 116 24.59 5.28 13.95
C SER A 116 25.21 3.89 14.10
N ARG A 117 24.50 2.84 13.66
CA ARG A 117 24.98 1.45 13.66
C ARG A 117 25.66 1.02 12.37
N ASN A 118 25.44 1.76 11.27
CA ASN A 118 25.85 1.40 9.91
C ASN A 118 26.83 2.42 9.30
N GLY A 119 27.75 2.95 10.10
CA GLY A 119 28.79 3.86 9.60
C GLY A 119 28.28 5.25 9.17
N GLY A 120 27.13 5.67 9.68
CA GLY A 120 26.53 6.98 9.40
C GLY A 120 25.48 6.99 8.29
N ASP A 121 25.26 5.86 7.59
CA ASP A 121 24.27 5.77 6.51
C ASP A 121 23.09 4.85 6.90
N PRO A 122 21.85 5.36 6.94
CA PRO A 122 20.68 4.52 7.15
C PRO A 122 20.27 3.68 5.93
N ASN A 123 20.91 3.86 4.77
CA ASN A 123 20.58 3.23 3.50
C ASN A 123 19.08 3.40 3.17
N ILE A 124 18.66 4.67 3.09
CA ILE A 124 17.28 5.00 2.73
C ILE A 124 17.10 4.87 1.23
N LYS A 125 16.21 3.99 0.80
CA LYS A 125 15.84 3.80 -0.61
C LYS A 125 14.36 4.05 -0.84
N TYR A 126 13.98 4.27 -2.09
CA TYR A 126 12.59 4.24 -2.50
C TYR A 126 12.18 2.84 -2.95
N GLY A 127 10.95 2.44 -2.60
CA GLY A 127 10.38 1.17 -3.04
C GLY A 127 8.89 1.23 -3.32
N TRP A 128 8.46 0.48 -4.33
CA TRP A 128 7.10 0.36 -4.77
C TRP A 128 6.36 -0.74 -4.04
N TYR A 129 5.15 -0.46 -3.59
CA TYR A 129 4.22 -1.42 -3.03
C TYR A 129 2.91 -1.41 -3.82
N GLY A 130 2.45 -2.57 -4.26
CA GLY A 130 1.15 -2.70 -4.91
C GLY A 130 0.13 -3.39 -4.04
N GLY A 131 -1.12 -2.96 -4.11
CA GLY A 131 -2.25 -3.56 -3.41
C GLY A 131 -3.58 -3.08 -3.97
N SER A 132 -4.67 -3.43 -3.32
CA SER A 132 -5.96 -2.82 -3.66
C SER A 132 -5.98 -1.34 -3.27
N ARG A 133 -6.91 -0.60 -3.87
CA ARG A 133 -7.21 0.77 -3.47
C ARG A 133 -7.49 0.85 -1.97
N GLU A 134 -8.37 0.00 -1.46
CA GLU A 134 -8.78 -0.05 -0.05
C GLU A 134 -7.60 -0.39 0.87
N GLU A 135 -6.72 -1.30 0.46
CA GLU A 135 -5.50 -1.65 1.19
C GLU A 135 -4.53 -0.46 1.29
N ILE A 136 -4.28 0.24 0.17
CA ILE A 136 -3.48 1.48 0.19
C ILE A 136 -4.13 2.53 1.09
N ARG A 137 -5.46 2.67 1.05
CA ARG A 137 -6.18 3.59 1.94
C ARG A 137 -5.97 3.26 3.41
N GLU A 138 -6.08 1.99 3.77
CA GLU A 138 -5.85 1.54 5.15
C GLU A 138 -4.42 1.79 5.60
N ILE A 139 -3.42 1.55 4.74
CA ILE A 139 -2.01 1.82 5.03
C ILE A 139 -1.79 3.29 5.36
N LEU A 140 -2.36 4.20 4.55
CA LEU A 140 -2.21 5.63 4.77
C LEU A 140 -2.90 6.10 6.05
N CYS A 141 -4.05 5.52 6.40
CA CYS A 141 -4.78 5.87 7.62
C CYS A 141 -4.19 5.26 8.89
N HIS A 142 -3.70 4.02 8.84
CA HIS A 142 -3.44 3.21 10.04
C HIS A 142 -2.04 2.59 10.10
N GLY A 143 -1.21 2.79 9.06
CA GLY A 143 0.07 2.12 8.92
C GLY A 143 -0.05 0.75 8.26
N PHE A 144 1.10 0.16 7.98
CA PHE A 144 1.17 -1.19 7.46
C PHE A 144 0.68 -2.21 8.49
N ARG A 145 0.03 -3.25 7.98
CA ARG A 145 -0.44 -4.40 8.73
C ARG A 145 -0.25 -5.65 7.92
N ARG A 146 -0.39 -6.81 8.57
CA ARG A 146 -0.44 -8.08 7.87
C ARG A 146 -1.73 -8.18 7.04
N PHE A 147 -1.59 -8.44 5.75
CA PHE A 147 -2.71 -8.72 4.85
C PHE A 147 -2.74 -10.23 4.55
N GLU A 148 -3.84 -10.88 4.94
CA GLU A 148 -4.10 -12.29 4.66
C GLU A 148 -4.01 -12.53 3.13
N ASN A 149 -3.31 -13.59 2.70
CA ASN A 149 -3.11 -14.00 1.29
C ASN A 149 -2.01 -13.29 0.48
N ARG A 150 -1.00 -12.67 1.12
CA ARG A 150 0.24 -12.23 0.45
C ARG A 150 1.24 -13.40 0.39
N SER A 151 1.98 -13.54 -0.73
CA SER A 151 3.02 -14.58 -0.81
C SER A 151 4.20 -14.21 0.08
N SER A 152 4.66 -15.16 0.87
CA SER A 152 5.84 -15.04 1.74
C SER A 152 7.01 -15.85 1.16
N SER A 153 7.40 -15.55 -0.09
CA SER A 153 8.41 -16.34 -0.81
C SER A 153 9.82 -16.20 -0.24
N TYR A 154 10.07 -15.15 0.55
CA TYR A 154 11.35 -14.84 1.18
C TYR A 154 11.12 -14.45 2.65
N GLY A 155 10.27 -15.20 3.35
CA GLY A 155 9.92 -14.93 4.74
C GLY A 155 8.68 -14.06 4.95
N HIS A 156 8.35 -13.83 6.22
CA HIS A 156 7.18 -13.08 6.65
C HIS A 156 7.52 -11.59 6.79
N GLY A 157 7.00 -10.80 5.87
CA GLY A 157 7.21 -9.36 5.84
C GLY A 157 6.41 -8.71 4.72
N ILE A 158 6.59 -7.41 4.58
CA ILE A 158 6.08 -6.64 3.46
C ILE A 158 7.17 -6.48 2.40
N TYR A 159 6.75 -6.59 1.14
CA TYR A 159 7.64 -6.66 -0.01
C TYR A 159 7.51 -5.40 -0.84
N PHE A 160 8.64 -4.85 -1.25
CA PHE A 160 8.72 -3.71 -2.15
C PHE A 160 9.59 -4.04 -3.35
N SER A 161 9.21 -3.51 -4.51
CA SER A 161 10.10 -3.54 -5.68
C SER A 161 10.96 -2.27 -5.70
N PRO A 162 12.23 -2.32 -6.15
CA PRO A 162 13.09 -1.13 -6.25
C PRO A 162 12.49 -0.01 -7.10
N ALA A 163 12.88 1.23 -6.82
CA ALA A 163 12.36 2.43 -7.48
C ALA A 163 12.43 2.37 -9.02
N ASN A 164 13.47 1.76 -9.59
CA ASN A 164 13.64 1.60 -11.03
C ASN A 164 12.91 0.38 -11.63
N ASN A 165 12.32 -0.49 -10.80
CA ASN A 165 11.66 -1.72 -11.23
C ASN A 165 10.29 -1.93 -10.53
N PRO A 166 9.28 -1.10 -10.81
CA PRO A 166 7.95 -1.18 -10.22
C PRO A 166 7.13 -2.40 -10.66
N MET A 167 7.56 -3.16 -11.68
CA MET A 167 6.69 -4.13 -12.38
C MET A 167 6.07 -5.19 -11.46
N ALA A 168 6.87 -5.76 -10.55
CA ALA A 168 6.37 -6.80 -9.65
C ALA A 168 5.29 -6.24 -8.70
N SER A 169 5.50 -5.03 -8.17
CA SER A 169 4.49 -4.33 -7.37
C SER A 169 3.28 -3.89 -8.21
N ALA A 170 3.46 -3.44 -9.45
CA ALA A 170 2.36 -3.09 -10.33
C ALA A 170 1.46 -4.30 -10.63
N ARG A 171 2.02 -5.51 -10.77
CA ARG A 171 1.26 -6.77 -10.96
C ARG A 171 0.39 -7.15 -9.75
N THR A 172 0.74 -6.71 -8.55
CA THR A 172 -0.09 -6.96 -7.35
C THR A 172 -1.15 -5.89 -7.11
N SER A 173 -1.14 -4.81 -7.90
CA SER A 173 -2.21 -3.81 -7.88
C SER A 173 -3.49 -4.38 -8.49
N MET A 174 -4.64 -3.97 -7.95
CA MET A 174 -5.95 -4.38 -8.46
C MET A 174 -6.71 -3.18 -8.98
N ALA A 175 -7.29 -3.32 -10.17
CA ALA A 175 -8.16 -2.31 -10.74
C ALA A 175 -9.40 -2.13 -9.85
N ASP A 176 -9.75 -0.88 -9.60
CA ASP A 176 -10.92 -0.50 -8.82
C ASP A 176 -12.20 -0.43 -9.67
N SER A 177 -13.26 0.15 -9.09
CA SER A 177 -14.55 0.36 -9.75
C SER A 177 -14.47 1.15 -11.07
N ASP A 178 -13.44 1.98 -11.20
CA ASP A 178 -13.24 2.92 -12.31
C ASP A 178 -12.18 2.39 -13.29
N GLY A 179 -11.70 1.16 -13.09
CA GLY A 179 -10.63 0.54 -13.87
C GLY A 179 -9.25 1.10 -13.56
N LEU A 180 -9.10 1.88 -12.49
CA LEU A 180 -7.84 2.50 -12.08
C LEU A 180 -7.08 1.57 -11.14
N MET A 181 -5.77 1.48 -11.34
CA MET A 181 -4.85 0.79 -10.47
C MET A 181 -4.00 1.79 -9.71
N HIS A 182 -3.60 1.41 -8.50
CA HIS A 182 -2.83 2.27 -7.60
C HIS A 182 -1.65 1.49 -7.02
N ILE A 183 -0.49 2.15 -6.98
CA ILE A 183 0.68 1.67 -6.26
C ILE A 183 1.21 2.79 -5.36
N LEU A 184 1.87 2.39 -4.28
CA LEU A 184 2.43 3.27 -3.27
C LEU A 184 3.95 3.29 -3.42
N LEU A 185 4.53 4.49 -3.47
CA LEU A 185 5.97 4.72 -3.38
C LEU A 185 6.30 5.10 -1.94
N CYS A 186 7.20 4.35 -1.32
CA CYS A 186 7.60 4.55 0.07
C CYS A 186 9.10 4.85 0.16
N ARG A 187 9.51 5.60 1.19
CA ARG A 187 10.89 5.60 1.69
C ARG A 187 11.06 4.40 2.62
N LEU A 188 12.16 3.69 2.44
CA LEU A 188 12.50 2.46 3.15
C LEU A 188 13.86 2.66 3.81
N ILE A 189 13.95 2.46 5.12
CA ILE A 189 15.24 2.36 5.82
C ILE A 189 15.71 0.91 5.67
N LEU A 190 16.61 0.65 4.72
CA LEU A 190 17.12 -0.70 4.49
C LEU A 190 18.27 -1.07 5.44
N GLY A 191 19.00 -0.08 5.95
CA GLY A 191 20.18 -0.29 6.79
C GLY A 191 21.17 -1.27 6.15
N LYS A 192 21.58 -2.28 6.92
CA LYS A 192 22.35 -3.42 6.40
C LYS A 192 21.37 -4.53 6.00
N PRO A 193 21.14 -4.78 4.70
CA PRO A 193 20.26 -5.86 4.27
C PRO A 193 20.94 -7.24 4.41
N GLU A 194 20.16 -8.28 4.70
CA GLU A 194 20.57 -9.69 4.55
C GLU A 194 19.96 -10.32 3.30
N ALA A 195 20.72 -11.19 2.64
CA ALA A 195 20.20 -12.01 1.54
C ALA A 195 19.26 -13.07 2.11
N ILE A 196 18.02 -13.09 1.65
CA ILE A 196 17.03 -14.09 2.05
C ILE A 196 16.89 -15.12 0.93
N PRO A 197 17.10 -16.42 1.22
CA PRO A 197 16.84 -17.47 0.24
C PRO A 197 15.34 -17.59 -0.08
N PHE A 198 15.04 -17.91 -1.33
CA PHE A 198 13.68 -18.26 -1.75
C PHE A 198 13.17 -19.48 -0.95
N GLY A 199 11.89 -19.45 -0.54
CA GLY A 199 11.25 -20.46 0.29
C GLY A 199 11.49 -20.29 1.79
N SER A 200 12.27 -19.29 2.21
CA SER A 200 12.51 -19.01 3.63
C SER A 200 11.23 -18.67 4.39
N ARG A 201 11.18 -19.02 5.68
CA ARG A 201 10.08 -18.72 6.61
C ARG A 201 10.47 -17.72 7.70
N ILE A 202 11.65 -17.13 7.58
CA ILE A 202 12.19 -16.14 8.52
C ILE A 202 11.23 -14.96 8.63
N ASP A 203 10.93 -14.52 9.85
CA ASP A 203 10.00 -13.45 10.19
C ASP A 203 10.66 -12.28 10.93
N GLN A 204 11.98 -12.35 11.11
CA GLN A 204 12.82 -11.37 11.78
C GLN A 204 14.28 -11.50 11.27
N PRO A 205 15.13 -10.48 11.42
CA PRO A 205 16.54 -10.57 11.02
C PRO A 205 17.25 -11.76 11.65
N THR A 206 18.18 -12.41 10.93
CA THR A 206 18.95 -13.54 11.48
C THR A 206 19.97 -13.13 12.54
N SER A 207 20.35 -11.85 12.56
CA SER A 207 21.31 -11.25 13.48
C SER A 207 20.91 -9.80 13.75
N THR A 208 21.34 -9.26 14.88
CA THR A 208 21.04 -7.87 15.27
C THR A 208 21.69 -6.85 14.33
N GLU A 209 22.68 -7.26 13.53
CA GLU A 209 23.36 -6.42 12.55
C GLU A 209 22.48 -6.05 11.36
N PHE A 210 21.45 -6.86 11.04
CA PHE A 210 20.62 -6.67 9.86
C PHE A 210 19.36 -5.87 10.19
N ASN A 211 18.87 -5.12 9.19
CA ASN A 211 17.72 -4.24 9.33
C ASN A 211 16.59 -4.54 8.35
N SER A 212 16.93 -5.10 7.19
CA SER A 212 15.97 -5.52 6.15
C SER A 212 16.47 -6.77 5.42
N GLY A 213 15.63 -7.35 4.57
CA GLY A 213 15.98 -8.45 3.68
C GLY A 213 16.00 -8.03 2.21
N VAL A 214 16.81 -8.71 1.42
CA VAL A 214 16.81 -8.64 -0.06
C VAL A 214 16.83 -10.04 -0.66
N ASP A 215 16.35 -10.18 -1.89
CA ASP A 215 16.47 -11.44 -2.62
C ASP A 215 17.88 -11.66 -3.21
N ASP A 216 18.58 -10.58 -3.56
CA ASP A 216 19.98 -10.59 -3.98
C ASP A 216 20.68 -9.31 -3.47
N ILE A 217 21.91 -9.43 -2.97
CA ILE A 217 22.65 -8.30 -2.38
C ILE A 217 23.22 -7.37 -3.45
N SER A 218 23.63 -7.91 -4.60
CA SER A 218 24.28 -7.15 -5.67
C SER A 218 23.28 -6.48 -6.60
N SER A 219 22.13 -7.11 -6.84
CA SER A 219 21.06 -6.62 -7.71
C SER A 219 19.69 -6.97 -7.13
N PRO A 220 19.28 -6.30 -6.04
CA PRO A 220 18.02 -6.59 -5.38
C PRO A 220 16.84 -6.30 -6.32
N THR A 221 15.91 -7.25 -6.40
CA THR A 221 14.62 -7.03 -7.08
C THR A 221 13.44 -7.01 -6.11
N LYS A 222 13.68 -7.37 -4.84
CA LYS A 222 12.73 -7.30 -3.73
C LYS A 222 13.43 -6.79 -2.48
N TYR A 223 12.85 -5.76 -1.88
CA TYR A 223 13.13 -5.36 -0.51
C TYR A 223 12.08 -5.98 0.41
N ILE A 224 12.53 -6.51 1.54
CA ILE A 224 11.71 -7.19 2.54
C ILE A 224 11.86 -6.44 3.85
N ILE A 225 10.77 -5.90 4.37
CA ILE A 225 10.72 -5.32 5.72
C ILE A 225 9.87 -6.26 6.58
N TRP A 226 10.46 -6.83 7.63
CA TRP A 226 9.73 -7.74 8.51
C TRP A 226 8.60 -7.05 9.27
N GLU A 227 7.57 -7.83 9.62
CA GLU A 227 6.36 -7.32 10.26
C GLU A 227 6.61 -6.47 11.52
N PRO A 228 7.57 -6.80 12.42
CA PRO A 228 7.84 -5.97 13.60
C PRO A 228 8.33 -4.55 13.29
N TYR A 229 8.90 -4.33 12.10
CA TYR A 229 9.56 -3.07 11.74
C TYR A 229 8.84 -2.28 10.65
N MET A 230 7.75 -2.82 10.09
CA MET A 230 7.05 -2.24 8.94
C MET A 230 6.49 -0.83 9.14
N ASN A 231 6.22 -0.43 10.39
CA ASN A 231 5.66 0.89 10.71
C ASN A 231 6.70 1.92 11.17
N THR A 232 7.96 1.51 11.30
CA THR A 232 9.07 2.39 11.70
C THR A 232 10.10 2.53 10.60
N LEU A 233 10.30 1.50 9.77
CA LEU A 233 11.25 1.49 8.65
C LEU A 233 10.63 1.84 7.31
N VAL A 234 9.33 2.08 7.24
CA VAL A 234 8.63 2.44 6.00
C VAL A 234 7.81 3.70 6.19
N LEU A 235 8.00 4.65 5.27
CA LEU A 235 7.20 5.86 5.18
C LEU A 235 6.54 5.97 3.80
N PRO A 236 5.20 5.80 3.70
CA PRO A 236 4.45 6.11 2.48
C PRO A 236 4.67 7.55 2.01
N VAL A 237 4.97 7.80 0.73
CA VAL A 237 5.17 9.17 0.23
C VAL A 237 4.21 9.51 -0.90
N PHE A 238 4.18 8.71 -1.95
CA PHE A 238 3.38 8.97 -3.14
C PHE A 238 2.46 7.81 -3.48
N ILE A 239 1.33 8.13 -4.11
CA ILE A 239 0.45 7.18 -4.77
C ILE A 239 0.54 7.48 -6.27
N VAL A 240 0.95 6.49 -7.05
CA VAL A 240 0.85 6.54 -8.51
C VAL A 240 -0.42 5.82 -8.94
N THR A 241 -1.22 6.51 -9.75
CA THR A 241 -2.43 5.95 -10.36
C THR A 241 -2.22 5.76 -11.85
N PHE A 242 -2.60 4.60 -12.37
CA PHE A 242 -2.45 4.23 -13.77
C PHE A 242 -3.59 3.30 -14.21
N LYS A 243 -3.76 3.15 -15.51
CA LYS A 243 -4.55 2.06 -16.11
C LYS A 243 -3.60 1.13 -16.84
N ALA A 244 -3.98 -0.13 -16.95
CA ALA A 244 -3.33 -1.04 -17.87
C ALA A 244 -4.36 -1.89 -18.58
N ASP A 245 -4.12 -2.16 -19.86
CA ASP A 245 -5.02 -2.96 -20.67
C ASP A 245 -5.23 -4.34 -20.04
N SER A 246 -6.50 -4.74 -19.90
CA SER A 246 -6.79 -6.15 -19.67
C SER A 246 -6.67 -6.84 -21.02
N SER A 247 -5.62 -7.63 -21.23
CA SER A 247 -5.49 -8.42 -22.44
C SER A 247 -6.75 -9.31 -22.56
N LYS A 248 -7.54 -9.11 -23.62
CA LYS A 248 -8.59 -10.03 -24.05
C LYS A 248 -7.96 -11.27 -24.71
N THR A 249 -6.89 -11.81 -24.14
CA THR A 249 -6.29 -13.06 -24.61
C THR A 249 -6.84 -14.19 -23.78
N GLY A 250 -7.53 -15.10 -24.46
CA GLY A 250 -8.19 -16.28 -23.89
C GLY A 250 -7.22 -17.36 -23.42
N ASP A 251 -6.15 -17.00 -22.71
CA ASP A 251 -5.27 -17.93 -22.02
C ASP A 251 -5.27 -17.63 -20.53
N GLN A 252 -6.23 -18.25 -19.83
CA GLN A 252 -6.19 -18.36 -18.38
C GLN A 252 -5.19 -19.43 -17.96
N GLN A 253 -3.90 -19.13 -18.13
CA GLN A 253 -2.84 -19.71 -17.30
C GLN A 253 -2.04 -18.60 -16.62
N SER A 254 -2.75 -17.61 -16.08
CA SER A 254 -2.26 -17.05 -14.81
C SER A 254 -2.46 -18.13 -13.76
N VAL A 255 -1.45 -18.34 -12.92
CA VAL A 255 -1.63 -18.98 -11.62
C VAL A 255 -2.63 -18.12 -10.86
N ARG A 256 -3.90 -18.41 -11.13
CA ARG A 256 -5.05 -17.91 -10.41
C ARG A 256 -4.87 -18.55 -9.06
N MET A 257 -4.15 -17.88 -8.17
CA MET A 257 -4.42 -18.02 -6.75
C MET A 257 -5.87 -17.57 -6.65
N LYS A 258 -6.79 -18.52 -6.84
CA LYS A 258 -8.23 -18.35 -6.67
C LYS A 258 -8.38 -17.99 -5.21
N ARG A 259 -8.23 -16.72 -4.88
CA ARG A 259 -8.73 -16.18 -3.63
C ARG A 259 -10.22 -16.52 -3.65
N LYS A 260 -10.59 -17.40 -2.72
CA LYS A 260 -11.96 -17.83 -2.50
C LYS A 260 -12.87 -16.59 -2.59
N PRO A 261 -13.94 -16.60 -3.42
CA PRO A 261 -14.78 -15.43 -3.62
C PRO A 261 -15.27 -14.95 -2.26
N HIS A 262 -14.88 -13.75 -1.85
CA HIS A 262 -15.33 -13.22 -0.56
C HIS A 262 -16.85 -13.09 -0.65
N LEU A 263 -17.56 -13.88 0.14
CA LEU A 263 -19.01 -13.77 0.26
C LEU A 263 -19.31 -12.36 0.74
N ARG A 264 -19.94 -11.55 -0.11
CA ARG A 264 -20.38 -10.24 0.32
C ARG A 264 -21.35 -10.42 1.49
N PHE A 265 -21.13 -9.67 2.56
CA PHE A 265 -21.81 -9.87 3.84
C PHE A 265 -23.34 -9.66 3.72
N ASP A 266 -23.79 -8.81 2.79
CA ASP A 266 -25.19 -8.63 2.43
C ASP A 266 -25.82 -9.91 1.86
N VAL A 267 -25.08 -10.68 1.07
CA VAL A 267 -25.52 -11.98 0.54
C VAL A 267 -25.56 -13.02 1.67
N LEU A 268 -24.57 -13.04 2.57
CA LEU A 268 -24.60 -13.90 3.75
C LEU A 268 -25.85 -13.63 4.62
N MET A 269 -26.14 -12.36 4.90
CA MET A 269 -27.29 -11.97 5.73
C MET A 269 -28.62 -12.34 5.08
N LYS A 270 -28.75 -12.20 3.76
CA LYS A 270 -29.94 -12.64 3.02
C LYS A 270 -30.15 -14.15 3.13
N HIS A 271 -29.08 -14.94 3.09
CA HIS A 271 -29.19 -16.39 3.24
C HIS A 271 -29.50 -16.78 4.68
N LEU A 272 -28.84 -16.17 5.66
CA LEU A 272 -29.12 -16.42 7.09
C LEU A 272 -30.57 -16.12 7.46
N ALA A 273 -31.19 -15.09 6.86
CA ALA A 273 -32.59 -14.76 7.08
C ALA A 273 -33.56 -15.89 6.68
N ASN A 274 -33.15 -16.80 5.78
CA ASN A 274 -33.96 -17.95 5.37
C ASN A 274 -33.92 -19.12 6.37
N TYR A 275 -32.94 -19.13 7.29
CA TYR A 275 -32.73 -20.22 8.24
C TYR A 275 -32.88 -19.81 9.71
N LEU A 276 -32.85 -18.51 10.00
CA LEU A 276 -32.88 -17.98 11.36
C LEU A 276 -34.19 -17.22 11.62
N SER A 277 -34.65 -17.26 12.88
CA SER A 277 -35.80 -16.47 13.32
C SER A 277 -35.50 -14.96 13.31
N SER A 278 -36.55 -14.13 13.24
CA SER A 278 -36.42 -12.68 13.29
C SER A 278 -35.69 -12.18 14.55
N SER A 279 -35.82 -12.90 15.67
CA SER A 279 -35.11 -12.61 16.93
C SER A 279 -33.60 -12.85 16.80
N ASN A 280 -33.19 -14.00 16.25
CA ASN A 280 -31.78 -14.32 16.01
C ASN A 280 -31.15 -13.38 14.97
N MET A 281 -31.91 -13.03 13.93
CA MET A 281 -31.48 -12.03 12.94
C MET A 281 -31.31 -10.64 13.55
N ALA A 282 -32.17 -10.23 14.48
CA ALA A 282 -32.02 -8.97 15.20
C ALA A 282 -30.76 -8.95 16.07
N LEU A 283 -30.43 -10.07 16.75
CA LEU A 283 -29.19 -10.21 17.52
C LEU A 283 -27.95 -10.12 16.64
N ILE A 284 -27.93 -10.79 15.49
CA ILE A 284 -26.82 -10.70 14.52
C ILE A 284 -26.68 -9.28 14.00
N ASN A 285 -27.77 -8.60 13.66
CA ASN A 285 -27.75 -7.20 13.24
C ASN A 285 -27.22 -6.27 14.34
N ARG A 286 -27.59 -6.49 15.61
CA ARG A 286 -27.06 -5.70 16.75
C ARG A 286 -25.55 -5.88 16.93
N GLN A 287 -25.06 -7.11 16.81
CA GLN A 287 -23.62 -7.41 16.86
C GLN A 287 -22.89 -6.81 15.65
N ARG A 288 -23.53 -6.82 14.47
CA ARG A 288 -23.02 -6.18 13.26
C ARG A 288 -22.85 -4.68 13.43
N GLU A 289 -23.84 -3.99 13.98
CA GLU A 289 -23.73 -2.56 14.28
C GLU A 289 -22.64 -2.28 15.31
N ALA A 290 -22.46 -3.16 16.31
CA ALA A 290 -21.37 -3.05 17.26
C ALA A 290 -19.99 -3.23 16.59
N PHE A 291 -19.87 -4.15 15.62
CA PHE A 291 -18.65 -4.35 14.83
C PHE A 291 -18.35 -3.13 13.94
N TYR A 292 -19.33 -2.60 13.20
CA TYR A 292 -19.13 -1.41 12.36
C TYR A 292 -18.83 -0.13 13.16
N LYS A 293 -19.29 -0.07 14.42
CA LYS A 293 -18.94 0.99 15.37
C LYS A 293 -17.62 0.72 16.11
N ASN A 294 -16.83 -0.26 15.69
CA ASN A 294 -15.55 -0.69 16.28
C ASN A 294 -15.62 -1.05 17.78
N LYS A 295 -16.80 -1.44 18.29
CA LYS A 295 -17.01 -1.83 19.70
C LYS A 295 -16.62 -3.27 20.00
N ILE A 296 -16.51 -4.12 18.97
CA ILE A 296 -16.11 -5.52 19.08
C ILE A 296 -15.13 -5.87 17.95
N SER A 297 -14.23 -6.83 18.19
CA SER A 297 -13.27 -7.30 17.18
C SER A 297 -13.93 -8.23 16.15
N ARG A 298 -13.29 -8.39 14.98
CA ARG A 298 -13.71 -9.37 13.95
C ARG A 298 -13.87 -10.78 14.53
N HIS A 299 -12.94 -11.20 15.39
CA HIS A 299 -12.99 -12.50 16.06
C HIS A 299 -14.18 -12.63 17.02
N ALA A 300 -14.45 -11.59 17.82
CA ALA A 300 -15.60 -11.57 18.72
C ALA A 300 -16.92 -11.62 17.94
N PHE A 301 -17.00 -10.90 16.82
CA PHE A 301 -18.16 -10.92 15.93
C PHE A 301 -18.37 -12.30 15.29
N ILE A 302 -17.32 -12.92 14.73
CA ILE A 302 -17.40 -14.27 14.12
C ILE A 302 -17.83 -15.30 15.18
N ARG A 303 -17.29 -15.22 16.39
CA ARG A 303 -17.69 -16.09 17.49
C ARG A 303 -19.16 -15.92 17.83
N SER A 304 -19.64 -14.68 17.94
CA SER A 304 -21.06 -14.40 18.19
C SER A 304 -21.94 -14.91 17.05
N LEU A 305 -21.51 -14.76 15.79
CA LEU A 305 -22.22 -15.27 14.62
C LEU A 305 -22.36 -16.80 14.67
N ARG A 306 -21.29 -17.53 15.01
CA ARG A 306 -21.33 -18.99 15.20
C ARG A 306 -22.24 -19.40 16.34
N MET A 307 -22.22 -18.66 17.45
CA MET A 307 -23.08 -18.94 18.61
C MET A 307 -24.57 -18.73 18.32
N ILE A 308 -24.93 -17.74 17.49
CA ILE A 308 -26.32 -17.40 17.19
C ILE A 308 -26.87 -18.22 16.02
N ALA A 309 -26.07 -18.41 14.96
CA ALA A 309 -26.51 -19.08 13.75
C ALA A 309 -26.27 -20.60 13.78
N GLY A 310 -25.28 -21.07 14.55
CA GLY A 310 -24.85 -22.46 14.52
C GLY A 310 -23.95 -22.80 13.32
N ASP A 311 -22.95 -23.66 13.52
CA ASP A 311 -22.04 -24.06 12.45
C ASP A 311 -22.74 -24.95 11.41
N GLU A 312 -23.84 -25.59 11.78
CA GLU A 312 -24.76 -26.37 10.96
C GLU A 312 -25.51 -25.53 9.92
N VAL A 313 -25.78 -24.26 10.20
CA VAL A 313 -26.36 -23.32 9.22
C VAL A 313 -25.26 -22.62 8.42
N LEU A 314 -24.16 -22.27 9.08
CA LEU A 314 -23.05 -21.55 8.44
C LEU A 314 -22.30 -22.42 7.44
N ARG A 315 -22.04 -23.70 7.73
CA ARG A 315 -21.29 -24.61 6.83
C ARG A 315 -21.94 -24.79 5.46
N PRO A 316 -23.25 -25.10 5.33
CA PRO A 316 -23.93 -25.21 4.03
C PRO A 316 -23.91 -23.90 3.23
N ILE A 317 -24.16 -22.77 3.90
CA ILE A 317 -24.11 -21.44 3.26
C ILE A 317 -22.69 -21.18 2.75
N MET A 318 -21.67 -21.41 3.58
CA MET A 318 -20.28 -21.28 3.15
C MET A 318 -19.94 -22.24 2.01
N LYS A 319 -20.40 -23.50 2.04
CA LYS A 319 -20.18 -24.48 0.97
C LYS A 319 -20.83 -24.04 -0.36
N MET A 320 -21.99 -23.39 -0.31
CA MET A 320 -22.68 -22.81 -1.48
C MET A 320 -21.85 -21.72 -2.17
N PHE A 321 -21.01 -21.00 -1.44
CA PHE A 321 -20.15 -19.94 -1.98
C PHE A 321 -18.69 -20.33 -2.20
N TYR A 322 -18.21 -21.36 -1.51
CA TYR A 322 -16.79 -21.75 -1.52
C TYR A 322 -16.51 -23.12 -2.17
N GLY A 323 -17.52 -23.83 -2.65
CA GLY A 323 -17.40 -25.18 -3.23
C GLY A 323 -17.12 -26.26 -2.18
N PRO A 324 -17.18 -27.55 -2.54
CA PRO A 324 -16.76 -28.62 -1.64
C PRO A 324 -15.27 -28.45 -1.27
N GLN A 325 -14.96 -28.52 0.03
CA GLN A 325 -13.57 -28.61 0.52
C GLN A 325 -13.06 -30.03 0.44
#